data_AF-A0A4V0X7E6-F1
#
_entry.id   AF-A0A4V0X7E6-F1
#
_cell.length_a   1.000
_cell.length_b   1.000
_cell.length_c   1.000
_cell.angle_alpha   90.00
_cell.angle_beta   90.00
_cell.angle_gamma   90.00
#
_symmetry.space_group_name_H-M   'P 1'
#
loop_
_entity.id
_entity.type
_entity.pdbx_description
1 polymer ?
#
loop_
_entity_poly.entity_id
_entity_poly.type
_entity_poly.pdbx_seq_one_letter_code
_entity_poly.pdbx_strand_id
1 'polypeptide(L)'
;MFLNDGGLFFNEAAHFMATNILIRTIEIFLFLFLIIHILQSVAITRQNMKARTISYSGTSSTATSKWYSRSMGILGSLILVFLVIHLKDFFISSRFTDHLGLDNNGTPDMYSEVKEAFQNPAYAMIYIFSMIVLAYHLLHGFQSAFRSLGIYHKKYTPVIEFLGIAFSIIVPAVFAAMPIYFLLKK
;
A
#
# COMPACT_ATOMS: atom_id res chain seq x y z
N MET A 1 -7.49 -17.67 -4.08
CA MET A 1 -8.66 -17.25 -3.27
C MET A 1 -9.95 -17.08 -4.09
N PHE A 2 -9.95 -16.36 -5.20
CA PHE A 2 -11.17 -16.08 -5.99
C PHE A 2 -11.61 -17.25 -6.90
N LEU A 3 -10.74 -18.23 -7.13
CA LEU A 3 -11.00 -19.38 -8.01
C LEU A 3 -11.75 -20.53 -7.32
N ASN A 4 -12.05 -20.42 -6.02
CA ASN A 4 -12.70 -21.47 -5.22
C ASN A 4 -11.99 -22.84 -5.24
N ASP A 5 -10.68 -22.84 -5.47
CA ASP A 5 -9.79 -24.00 -5.57
C ASP A 5 -9.17 -24.41 -4.22
N GLY A 6 -9.75 -23.98 -3.11
CA GLY A 6 -9.21 -24.21 -1.76
C GLY A 6 -7.93 -23.44 -1.43
N GLY A 7 -7.46 -22.54 -2.31
CA GLY A 7 -6.26 -21.73 -2.06
C GLY A 7 -5.01 -22.16 -2.83
N LEU A 8 -5.05 -23.27 -3.58
CA LEU A 8 -3.88 -23.84 -4.27
C LEU A 8 -3.20 -22.83 -5.21
N PHE A 9 -3.95 -22.20 -6.11
CA PHE A 9 -3.39 -21.19 -7.02
C PHE A 9 -2.83 -19.97 -6.26
N PHE A 10 -3.42 -19.63 -5.11
CA PHE A 10 -2.90 -18.53 -4.30
C PHE A 10 -1.56 -18.89 -3.67
N ASN A 11 -1.43 -20.10 -3.14
CA ASN A 11 -0.19 -20.58 -2.53
C ASN A 11 0.94 -20.71 -3.55
N GLU A 12 0.65 -21.25 -4.74
CA GLU A 12 1.62 -21.32 -5.84
C GLU A 12 2.07 -19.92 -6.27
N ALA A 13 1.13 -18.99 -6.44
CA ALA A 13 1.46 -17.61 -6.79
C ALA A 13 2.26 -16.90 -5.68
N ALA A 14 1.89 -17.10 -4.41
CA ALA A 14 2.60 -16.53 -3.26
C ALA A 14 4.03 -17.08 -3.17
N HIS A 15 4.20 -18.40 -3.31
CA HIS A 15 5.49 -19.05 -3.31
C HIS A 15 6.37 -18.59 -4.48
N PHE A 16 5.80 -18.48 -5.69
CA PHE A 16 6.49 -17.90 -6.84
C PHE A 16 6.96 -16.46 -6.55
N MET A 17 6.10 -15.62 -6.00
CA MET A 17 6.47 -14.23 -5.68
C MET A 17 7.59 -14.15 -4.62
N ALA A 18 7.56 -15.03 -3.61
CA ALA A 18 8.55 -15.04 -2.53
C ALA A 18 9.94 -15.58 -2.94
N THR A 19 10.00 -16.44 -3.96
CA THR A 19 11.22 -17.13 -4.41
C THR A 19 11.83 -16.53 -5.68
N ASN A 20 11.05 -15.80 -6.48
CA ASN A 20 11.52 -15.22 -7.72
C ASN A 20 12.57 -14.11 -7.48
N ILE A 21 13.73 -14.25 -8.13
CA ILE A 21 14.87 -13.34 -7.98
C ILE A 21 14.53 -11.91 -8.40
N LEU A 22 13.78 -11.71 -9.48
CA LEU A 22 13.41 -10.37 -9.94
C LEU A 22 12.55 -9.65 -8.90
N ILE A 23 11.55 -10.36 -8.36
CA ILE A 23 10.68 -9.81 -7.31
C ILE A 23 11.50 -9.54 -6.04
N ARG A 24 12.44 -10.43 -5.70
CA ARG A 24 13.34 -10.24 -4.56
C ARG A 24 14.21 -8.99 -4.69
N THR A 25 14.74 -8.72 -5.88
CA THR A 25 15.52 -7.49 -6.13
C THR A 25 14.64 -6.24 -6.00
N ILE A 26 13.43 -6.28 -6.57
CA ILE A 26 12.48 -5.17 -6.47
C ILE A 26 12.08 -4.91 -5.02
N GLU A 27 11.84 -5.95 -4.22
CA GLU A 27 11.51 -5.84 -2.80
C GLU A 27 12.59 -5.08 -2.01
N ILE A 28 13.87 -5.46 -2.15
CA ILE A 28 14.99 -4.80 -1.47
C ILE A 28 15.06 -3.32 -1.87
N PHE A 29 14.90 -3.05 -3.17
CA PHE A 29 14.87 -1.68 -3.69
C PHE A 29 13.70 -0.89 -3.10
N LEU A 30 12.49 -1.48 -3.04
CA LEU A 30 11.32 -0.85 -2.46
C LEU A 30 11.52 -0.52 -0.98
N PHE A 31 12.13 -1.42 -0.19
CA PHE A 31 12.46 -1.12 1.22
C PHE A 31 13.45 0.03 1.35
N LEU A 32 14.51 0.06 0.54
CA LEU A 32 15.47 1.15 0.54
C LEU A 32 14.80 2.49 0.20
N PHE A 33 14.01 2.53 -0.87
CA PHE A 33 13.30 3.73 -1.30
C PHE A 33 12.22 4.16 -0.31
N LEU A 34 11.55 3.21 0.35
CA LEU A 34 10.59 3.49 1.42
C LEU A 34 11.28 4.22 2.59
N ILE A 35 12.45 3.76 3.03
CA ILE A 35 13.20 4.42 4.12
C ILE A 35 13.56 5.85 3.72
N ILE A 36 14.12 6.04 2.52
CA ILE A 36 14.48 7.37 2.01
C ILE A 36 13.23 8.27 1.94
N HIS A 37 12.11 7.74 1.46
CA HIS A 37 10.84 8.44 1.36
C HIS A 37 10.29 8.87 2.73
N ILE A 38 10.36 8.00 3.74
CA ILE A 38 9.95 8.32 5.12
C ILE A 38 10.84 9.44 5.68
N LEU A 39 12.16 9.34 5.55
CA LEU A 39 13.07 10.37 6.05
C LEU A 39 12.81 11.73 5.38
N GLN A 40 12.67 11.75 4.06
CA GLN A 40 12.36 12.96 3.30
C GLN A 40 11.00 13.54 3.70
N SER A 41 9.96 12.71 3.83
CA SER A 41 8.62 13.18 4.20
C SER A 41 8.58 13.75 5.62
N VAL A 42 9.28 13.15 6.57
CA VAL A 42 9.42 13.67 7.95
C VAL A 42 10.16 15.01 7.94
N ALA A 43 11.25 15.13 7.18
CA ALA A 43 12.00 16.37 7.05
C ALA A 43 11.11 17.51 6.51
N ILE A 44 10.40 17.26 5.40
CA ILE A 44 9.49 18.24 4.79
C ILE A 44 8.33 18.58 5.74
N THR A 45 7.75 17.59 6.42
CA THR A 45 6.65 17.82 7.37
C THR A 45 7.10 18.74 8.52
N ARG A 46 8.30 18.51 9.07
CA ARG A 46 8.87 19.37 10.11
C ARG A 46 9.18 20.78 9.61
N GLN A 47 9.70 20.91 8.39
CA GLN A 47 9.96 22.22 7.76
C GLN A 47 8.64 22.99 7.57
N ASN A 48 7.60 22.33 7.05
CA ASN A 48 6.27 22.91 6.88
C ASN A 48 5.64 23.34 8.22
N MET A 49 5.86 22.57 9.30
CA MET A 49 5.40 22.94 10.64
C MET A 49 6.13 24.17 11.18
N LYS A 50 7.46 24.26 10.99
CA LYS A 50 8.27 25.40 11.44
C LYS A 50 7.99 26.68 10.65
N ALA A 51 7.72 26.56 9.36
CA ALA A 51 7.38 27.69 8.49
C ALA A 51 5.97 28.25 8.74
N ARG A 52 5.18 27.64 9.64
CA ARG A 52 3.78 27.98 9.87
C ARG A 52 3.64 29.01 11.00
N THR A 53 3.37 30.25 10.64
CA THR A 53 3.11 31.36 11.59
C THR A 53 1.67 31.41 12.13
N ILE A 54 0.67 30.87 11.41
CA ILE A 54 -0.74 30.81 11.87
C ILE A 54 -1.30 29.40 11.58
N SER A 55 -1.92 28.79 12.59
CA SER A 55 -2.51 27.45 12.47
C SER A 55 -3.85 27.49 11.72
N TYR A 56 -3.86 27.28 10.38
CA TYR A 56 -5.05 27.03 9.52
C TYR A 56 -6.36 27.57 10.09
N SER A 57 -6.41 28.88 10.34
CA SER A 57 -7.64 29.56 10.69
C SER A 57 -8.39 29.82 9.39
N GLY A 58 -9.35 28.95 9.08
CA GLY A 58 -10.26 29.08 7.96
C GLY A 58 -9.89 28.23 6.76
N THR A 59 -10.82 27.39 6.34
CA THR A 59 -10.97 26.98 4.94
C THR A 59 -11.17 28.26 4.14
N SER A 60 -10.10 28.90 3.69
CA SER A 60 -10.25 29.99 2.73
C SER A 60 -10.87 29.35 1.48
N SER A 61 -11.96 29.94 1.01
CA SER A 61 -12.64 29.62 -0.26
C SER A 61 -11.71 29.82 -1.49
N THR A 62 -10.44 30.18 -1.27
CA THR A 62 -9.35 30.39 -2.23
C THR A 62 -8.26 29.32 -2.18
N ALA A 63 -8.41 28.24 -1.41
CA ALA A 63 -7.38 27.20 -1.32
C ALA A 63 -7.21 26.42 -2.64
N THR A 64 -6.12 26.67 -3.36
CA THR A 64 -5.79 26.06 -4.67
C THR A 64 -5.41 24.58 -4.58
N SER A 65 -5.05 24.07 -3.39
CA SER A 65 -4.59 22.69 -3.20
C SER A 65 -5.67 21.76 -2.65
N LYS A 66 -5.74 20.55 -3.19
CA LYS A 66 -6.73 19.54 -2.78
C LYS A 66 -6.52 19.10 -1.32
N TRP A 67 -7.60 18.72 -0.63
CA TRP A 67 -7.55 18.38 0.80
C TRP A 67 -6.53 17.29 1.15
N TYR A 68 -6.53 16.19 0.39
CA TYR A 68 -5.64 15.05 0.64
C TYR A 68 -4.15 15.45 0.52
N SER A 69 -3.83 16.56 -0.16
CA SER A 69 -2.47 17.07 -0.32
C SER A 69 -1.98 17.74 0.96
N ARG A 70 -2.91 18.38 1.67
CA ARG A 70 -2.65 19.06 2.94
C ARG A 70 -2.54 18.05 4.08
N SER A 71 -3.19 16.90 3.93
CA SER A 71 -3.20 15.80 4.90
C SER A 71 -2.15 14.73 4.64
N MET A 72 -1.20 14.93 3.70
CA MET A 72 -0.23 13.88 3.31
C MET A 72 0.63 13.35 4.46
N GLY A 73 0.97 14.19 5.44
CA GLY A 73 1.67 13.75 6.65
C GLY A 73 0.84 12.74 7.46
N ILE A 74 -0.46 13.00 7.62
CA ILE A 74 -1.39 12.11 8.33
C ILE A 74 -1.61 10.82 7.54
N LEU A 75 -1.88 10.92 6.23
CA LEU A 75 -2.08 9.76 5.37
C LEU A 75 -0.84 8.85 5.37
N GLY A 76 0.37 9.45 5.27
CA GLY A 76 1.63 8.71 5.37
C GLY A 76 1.82 8.02 6.73
N SER A 77 1.49 8.69 7.84
CA SER A 77 1.56 8.07 9.17
C SER A 77 0.59 6.91 9.34
N LEU A 78 -0.65 7.03 8.84
CA LEU A 78 -1.64 5.95 8.87
C LEU A 78 -1.16 4.74 8.04
N ILE A 79 -0.59 4.98 6.85
CA ILE A 79 -0.01 3.92 6.03
C ILE A 79 1.20 3.28 6.71
N LEU A 80 2.02 4.04 7.43
CA LEU A 80 3.17 3.48 8.14
C LEU A 80 2.72 2.49 9.24
N VAL A 81 1.68 2.82 10.00
CA VAL A 81 1.09 1.91 10.99
C VAL A 81 0.54 0.65 10.31
N PHE A 82 -0.24 0.83 9.23
CA PHE A 82 -0.74 -0.28 8.44
C PHE A 82 0.39 -1.15 7.89
N LEU A 83 1.47 -0.55 7.41
CA LEU A 83 2.61 -1.27 6.85
C LEU A 83 3.31 -2.13 7.90
N VAL A 84 3.48 -1.64 9.12
CA VAL A 84 4.04 -2.47 10.21
C VAL A 84 3.18 -3.70 10.47
N ILE A 85 1.85 -3.53 10.54
CA ILE A 85 0.89 -4.63 10.70
C ILE A 85 1.01 -5.61 9.52
N HIS A 86 0.97 -5.10 8.30
CA HIS A 86 1.07 -5.88 7.07
C HIS A 86 2.38 -6.67 6.98
N LEU A 87 3.51 -6.06 7.32
CA LEU A 87 4.81 -6.72 7.29
C LEU A 87 4.88 -7.83 8.35
N LYS A 88 4.39 -7.57 9.56
CA LYS A 88 4.36 -8.56 10.63
C LYS A 88 3.54 -9.79 10.23
N ASP A 89 2.36 -9.57 9.67
CA ASP A 89 1.39 -10.65 9.46
C ASP A 89 1.64 -11.43 8.17
N PHE A 90 2.02 -10.77 7.08
CA PHE A 90 2.16 -11.43 5.77
C PHE A 90 3.57 -11.47 5.23
N PHE A 91 4.36 -10.41 5.40
CA PHE A 91 5.73 -10.41 4.88
C PHE A 91 6.62 -11.41 5.62
N ILE A 92 6.62 -11.38 6.95
CA ILE A 92 7.38 -12.34 7.77
C ILE A 92 6.92 -13.76 7.45
N SER A 93 5.61 -14.02 7.43
CA SER A 93 5.06 -15.34 7.09
C SER A 93 5.47 -15.84 5.71
N SER A 94 5.48 -14.96 4.71
CA SER A 94 5.92 -15.33 3.35
C SER A 94 7.43 -15.58 3.23
N ARG A 95 8.24 -15.00 4.14
CA ARG A 95 9.72 -15.06 4.07
C ARG A 95 10.28 -16.20 4.92
N PHE A 96 9.66 -16.44 6.06
CA PHE A 96 10.02 -17.47 7.02
C PHE A 96 8.84 -18.42 7.09
N THR A 97 8.83 -19.40 6.19
CA THR A 97 7.69 -20.30 6.01
C THR A 97 7.71 -21.47 7.00
N ASP A 98 8.65 -21.49 7.95
CA ASP A 98 8.88 -22.64 8.84
C ASP A 98 7.70 -22.95 9.76
N HIS A 99 6.85 -21.95 10.06
CA HIS A 99 5.62 -22.13 10.84
C HIS A 99 4.40 -22.46 9.99
N LEU A 100 4.50 -22.34 8.65
CA LEU A 100 3.36 -22.58 7.77
C LEU A 100 3.16 -24.08 7.56
N GLY A 101 1.90 -24.49 7.56
CA GLY A 101 1.51 -25.80 7.02
C GLY A 101 1.81 -25.88 5.51
N LEU A 102 1.79 -27.09 4.98
CA LEU A 102 1.84 -27.32 3.54
C LEU A 102 0.44 -27.58 3.01
N ASP A 103 0.16 -27.08 1.82
CA ASP A 103 -1.06 -27.42 1.10
C ASP A 103 -0.98 -28.80 0.44
N ASN A 104 -2.02 -29.18 -0.30
CA ASN A 104 -2.09 -30.48 -0.97
C ASN A 104 -1.01 -30.69 -2.04
N ASN A 105 -0.37 -29.63 -2.51
CA ASN A 105 0.73 -29.68 -3.48
C ASN A 105 2.11 -29.60 -2.80
N GLY A 106 2.16 -29.61 -1.46
CA GLY A 106 3.41 -29.49 -0.70
C GLY A 106 3.99 -28.07 -0.69
N THR A 107 3.19 -27.05 -1.02
CA THR A 107 3.60 -25.64 -1.02
C THR A 107 3.22 -24.98 0.31
N PRO A 108 4.03 -24.05 0.87
CA PRO A 108 3.64 -23.33 2.08
C PRO A 108 2.28 -22.64 1.96
N ASP A 109 1.38 -22.89 2.92
CA ASP A 109 -0.03 -22.51 2.85
C ASP A 109 -0.29 -21.08 3.35
N MET A 110 0.11 -20.10 2.54
CA MET A 110 -0.16 -18.68 2.79
C MET A 110 -1.66 -18.33 2.72
N TYR A 111 -2.47 -19.14 2.03
CA TYR A 111 -3.91 -18.91 1.92
C TYR A 111 -4.60 -19.04 3.28
N SER A 112 -4.22 -20.03 4.08
CA SER A 112 -4.78 -20.22 5.42
C SER A 112 -4.48 -19.04 6.35
N GLU A 113 -3.28 -18.47 6.32
CA GLU A 113 -2.91 -17.25 7.07
C GLU A 113 -3.80 -16.06 6.69
N VAL A 114 -3.99 -15.83 5.38
CA VAL A 114 -4.83 -14.74 4.87
C VAL A 114 -6.29 -14.94 5.26
N LYS A 115 -6.77 -16.19 5.16
CA LYS A 115 -8.13 -16.56 5.54
C LYS A 115 -8.36 -16.33 7.03
N GLU A 116 -7.46 -16.80 7.88
CA GLU A 116 -7.56 -16.63 9.34
C GLU A 116 -7.57 -15.14 9.73
N ALA A 117 -6.65 -14.35 9.16
CA ALA A 117 -6.58 -12.92 9.43
C ALA A 117 -7.88 -12.19 9.04
N PHE A 118 -8.45 -12.47 7.87
CA PHE A 118 -9.63 -11.78 7.36
C PHE A 118 -10.98 -12.38 7.80
N GLN A 119 -10.96 -13.52 8.51
CA GLN A 119 -12.14 -13.99 9.24
C GLN A 119 -12.50 -13.07 10.41
N ASN A 120 -11.54 -12.31 10.96
CA ASN A 120 -11.81 -11.26 11.93
C ASN A 120 -12.35 -10.00 11.21
N PRO A 121 -13.64 -9.64 11.39
CA PRO A 121 -14.22 -8.54 10.61
C PRO A 121 -13.61 -7.18 10.94
N ALA A 122 -13.21 -6.95 12.20
CA ALA A 122 -12.57 -5.70 12.59
C ALA A 122 -11.20 -5.55 11.90
N TYR A 123 -10.45 -6.64 11.83
CA TYR A 123 -9.15 -6.68 11.15
C TYR A 123 -9.29 -6.48 9.64
N ALA A 124 -10.25 -7.15 9.00
CA ALA A 124 -10.58 -6.93 7.59
C ALA A 124 -10.98 -5.47 7.29
N MET A 125 -11.76 -4.83 8.17
CA MET A 125 -12.14 -3.41 8.02
C MET A 125 -10.94 -2.47 8.13
N ILE A 126 -9.95 -2.75 9.00
CA ILE A 126 -8.70 -1.98 9.07
C ILE A 126 -7.96 -2.04 7.73
N TYR A 127 -7.90 -3.21 7.09
CA TYR A 127 -7.25 -3.38 5.79
C TYR A 127 -7.99 -2.62 4.68
N ILE A 128 -9.31 -2.71 4.63
CA ILE A 128 -10.14 -1.97 3.65
C ILE A 128 -9.94 -0.47 3.81
N PHE A 129 -10.02 0.04 5.06
CA PHE A 129 -9.78 1.45 5.34
C PHE A 129 -8.37 1.87 4.91
N SER A 130 -7.36 1.05 5.21
CA SER A 130 -5.97 1.32 4.83
C SER A 130 -5.77 1.37 3.32
N MET A 131 -6.51 0.58 2.53
CA MET A 131 -6.49 0.68 1.07
C MET A 131 -7.06 2.01 0.57
N ILE A 132 -8.08 2.57 1.22
CA ILE A 132 -8.60 3.91 0.89
C ILE A 132 -7.55 4.99 1.19
N VAL A 133 -6.90 4.90 2.35
CA VAL A 133 -5.81 5.82 2.73
C VAL A 133 -4.66 5.71 1.72
N LEU A 134 -4.26 4.49 1.35
CA LEU A 134 -3.24 4.21 0.34
C LEU A 134 -3.61 4.80 -1.02
N ALA A 135 -4.87 4.67 -1.46
CA ALA A 135 -5.33 5.26 -2.71
C ALA A 135 -5.12 6.78 -2.74
N TYR A 136 -5.50 7.50 -1.68
CA TYR A 136 -5.26 8.94 -1.60
C TYR A 136 -3.77 9.29 -1.54
N HIS A 137 -2.97 8.51 -0.82
CA HIS A 137 -1.53 8.71 -0.74
C HIS A 137 -0.87 8.52 -2.10
N LEU A 138 -1.23 7.47 -2.86
CA LEU A 138 -0.70 7.21 -4.20
C LEU A 138 -1.16 8.26 -5.21
N LEU A 139 -2.42 8.69 -5.13
CA LEU A 139 -2.97 9.70 -6.05
C LEU A 139 -2.18 11.01 -6.02
N HIS A 140 -1.58 11.33 -4.88
CA HIS A 140 -0.63 12.42 -4.74
C HIS A 140 0.83 12.01 -4.96
N GLY A 141 1.25 10.95 -4.29
CA GLY A 141 2.63 10.50 -4.22
C GLY A 141 3.19 10.13 -5.59
N PHE A 142 2.38 9.47 -6.43
CA PHE A 142 2.76 9.06 -7.77
C PHE A 142 3.17 10.27 -8.62
N GLN A 143 2.27 11.24 -8.78
CA GLN A 143 2.55 12.45 -9.57
C GLN A 143 3.69 13.30 -8.98
N SER A 144 3.82 13.29 -7.64
CA SER A 144 4.87 14.05 -6.95
C SER A 144 6.25 13.42 -7.17
N ALA A 145 6.34 12.09 -7.23
CA ALA A 145 7.59 11.38 -7.49
C ALA A 145 8.17 11.75 -8.87
N PHE A 146 7.36 11.73 -9.92
CA PHE A 146 7.82 12.11 -11.27
C PHE A 146 8.24 13.59 -11.36
N ARG A 147 7.58 14.48 -10.61
CA ARG A 147 8.00 15.88 -10.51
C ARG A 147 9.34 16.02 -9.80
N SER A 148 9.55 15.31 -8.69
CA SER A 148 10.83 15.31 -7.94
C SER A 148 11.99 14.73 -8.74
N LEU A 149 11.72 13.75 -9.62
CA LEU A 149 12.72 13.18 -10.54
C LEU A 149 13.00 14.06 -11.76
N GLY A 150 12.32 15.21 -11.91
CA GLY A 150 12.48 16.11 -13.05
C GLY A 150 11.81 15.61 -14.34
N ILE A 151 11.01 14.55 -14.28
CA ILE A 151 10.29 13.95 -15.42
C ILE A 151 8.95 14.67 -15.59
N TYR A 152 8.99 15.99 -15.68
CA TYR A 152 7.80 16.83 -15.89
C TYR A 152 7.92 17.58 -17.20
N HIS A 153 7.17 17.13 -18.21
CA HIS A 153 7.20 17.69 -19.55
C HIS A 153 5.82 17.58 -20.21
N LYS A 154 5.39 18.62 -20.92
CA LYS A 154 4.04 18.74 -21.52
C LYS A 154 3.59 17.51 -22.33
N LYS A 155 4.54 16.80 -22.95
CA LYS A 155 4.30 15.55 -23.72
C LYS A 155 3.97 14.33 -22.84
N TYR A 156 4.65 14.17 -21.71
CA TYR A 156 4.58 12.95 -20.88
C TYR A 156 3.70 13.12 -19.65
N THR A 157 3.56 14.35 -19.13
CA THR A 157 2.76 14.67 -17.95
C THR A 157 1.33 14.11 -18.04
N PRO A 158 0.57 14.27 -19.15
CA PRO A 158 -0.81 13.75 -19.20
C PRO A 158 -0.88 12.22 -19.07
N VAL A 159 0.09 11.50 -19.65
CA VAL A 159 0.17 10.04 -19.55
C VAL A 159 0.54 9.61 -18.13
N ILE A 160 1.52 10.27 -17.52
CA ILE A 160 1.93 10.01 -16.13
C ILE A 160 0.77 10.26 -15.17
N GLU A 161 0.01 11.33 -15.37
CA GLU A 161 -1.17 11.64 -14.54
C GLU A 161 -2.26 10.59 -14.69
N PHE A 162 -2.58 10.19 -15.92
CA PHE A 162 -3.56 9.13 -16.18
C PHE A 162 -3.14 7.81 -15.54
N LEU A 163 -1.90 7.37 -15.78
CA LEU A 163 -1.36 6.14 -15.19
C LEU A 163 -1.32 6.22 -13.66
N GLY A 164 -0.97 7.38 -13.11
CA GLY A 164 -0.98 7.59 -11.67
C GLY A 164 -2.37 7.48 -11.06
N ILE A 165 -3.39 8.03 -11.71
CA ILE A 165 -4.78 7.88 -11.28
C ILE A 165 -5.21 6.42 -11.35
N ALA A 166 -4.99 5.76 -12.49
CA ALA A 166 -5.35 4.35 -12.68
C ALA A 166 -4.67 3.46 -11.62
N PHE A 167 -3.36 3.63 -11.41
CA PHE A 167 -2.59 2.88 -10.43
C PHE A 167 -3.12 3.07 -9.01
N SER A 168 -3.45 4.32 -8.64
CA SER A 168 -3.94 4.68 -7.31
C SER A 168 -5.33 4.14 -7.00
N ILE A 169 -6.09 3.71 -8.01
CA ILE A 169 -7.43 3.13 -7.85
C ILE A 169 -7.36 1.61 -7.96
N ILE A 170 -6.76 1.11 -9.05
CA ILE A 170 -6.79 -0.31 -9.39
C ILE A 170 -6.02 -1.13 -8.35
N VAL A 171 -4.81 -0.70 -7.98
CA VAL A 171 -3.96 -1.49 -7.07
C VAL A 171 -4.62 -1.60 -5.68
N PRO A 172 -5.03 -0.51 -5.01
CA PRO A 172 -5.73 -0.63 -3.74
C PRO A 172 -7.06 -1.39 -3.83
N ALA A 173 -7.80 -1.25 -4.94
CA ALA A 173 -9.06 -1.98 -5.13
C ALA A 173 -8.86 -3.50 -5.21
N VAL A 174 -7.83 -3.96 -5.95
CA VAL A 174 -7.49 -5.39 -6.04
C VAL A 174 -7.11 -5.95 -4.66
N PHE A 175 -6.31 -5.22 -3.88
CA PHE A 175 -5.93 -5.65 -2.54
C PHE A 175 -7.09 -5.56 -1.54
N ALA A 176 -7.97 -4.57 -1.65
CA ALA A 176 -9.19 -4.47 -0.84
C ALA A 176 -10.19 -5.59 -1.15
N ALA A 177 -10.20 -6.13 -2.37
CA ALA A 177 -11.07 -7.24 -2.74
C ALA A 177 -10.79 -8.52 -1.91
N MET A 178 -9.57 -8.72 -1.41
CA MET A 178 -9.22 -9.88 -0.59
C MET A 178 -9.99 -9.92 0.74
N PRO A 179 -9.89 -8.92 1.65
CA PRO A 179 -10.69 -8.91 2.88
C PRO A 179 -12.19 -8.80 2.60
N ILE A 180 -12.62 -8.07 1.56
CA ILE A 180 -14.03 -7.98 1.18
C ILE A 180 -14.59 -9.36 0.85
N TYR A 181 -13.84 -10.17 0.11
CA TYR A 181 -14.25 -11.52 -0.26
C TYR A 181 -14.55 -12.38 0.97
N PHE A 182 -13.70 -12.34 2.01
CA PHE A 182 -13.91 -13.10 3.24
C PHE A 182 -15.02 -12.52 4.14
N LEU A 183 -15.26 -11.20 4.11
CA LEU A 183 -16.38 -10.59 4.80
C LEU A 183 -17.74 -11.00 4.21
N LEU A 184 -17.82 -11.15 2.89
CA LEU A 184 -19.03 -11.51 2.18
C LEU A 184 -19.26 -13.02 2.15
N LYS A 185 -18.19 -13.81 2.02
CA LYS A 185 -18.21 -15.27 2.01
C LYS A 185 -17.95 -15.80 3.42
N LYS A 186 -18.96 -15.68 4.29
CA LYS A 186 -18.98 -16.34 5.59
C LYS A 186 -19.06 -17.86 5.43
#